data_AF-A0A919RNK9-F1
#
_entry.id   AF-A0A919RNK9-F1
#
_cell.length_a   1.000
_cell.length_b   1.000
_cell.length_c   1.000
_cell.angle_alpha   90.00
_cell.angle_beta   90.00
_cell.angle_gamma   90.00
#
_symmetry.space_group_name_H-M   'P 1'
#
loop_
_entity.id
_entity.type
_entity.pdbx_description
1 polymer ?
#
loop_
_entity_poly.entity_id
_entity_poly.type
_entity_poly.pdbx_seq_one_letter_code
_entity_poly.pdbx_strand_id
1 'polypeptide(L)'
;MRVASDTQVPGEAHPWPERLPPGGAGDLFRRADPVAYVWGEPKRVVEVLADLAREHGRWRHPLRYLRPRPDVSPEAVPLGTAMEHI
;
A
#
# COMPACT_ATOMS: atom_id res chain seq x y z
N MET A 1 10.75 -18.62 0.94
CA MET A 1 9.80 -17.77 0.19
C MET A 1 10.60 -16.63 -0.43
N ARG A 2 10.93 -16.72 -1.73
CA ARG A 2 11.60 -15.62 -2.46
C ARG A 2 10.52 -14.65 -2.90
N VAL A 3 10.54 -13.42 -2.38
CA VAL A 3 9.80 -12.31 -2.98
C VAL A 3 10.54 -11.98 -4.28
N ALA A 4 9.89 -12.18 -5.42
CA ALA A 4 10.42 -11.71 -6.70
C ALA A 4 10.39 -10.17 -6.68
N SER A 5 11.57 -9.55 -6.79
CA SER A 5 11.74 -8.09 -6.82
C SER A 5 11.43 -7.57 -8.23
N ASP A 6 10.17 -7.62 -8.64
CA ASP A 6 9.70 -7.05 -9.92
C ASP A 6 9.35 -5.56 -9.76
N THR A 7 10.28 -4.81 -9.15
CA THR A 7 10.09 -3.38 -8.88
C THR A 7 10.51 -2.60 -10.13
N GLN A 8 9.57 -2.39 -11.04
CA GLN A 8 9.75 -1.43 -12.12
C GLN A 8 9.61 -0.02 -11.54
N VAL A 9 10.63 0.82 -11.72
CA VAL A 9 10.57 2.26 -11.41
C VAL A 9 9.52 2.88 -12.35
N PRO A 10 8.42 3.44 -11.83
CA PRO A 10 7.44 4.12 -12.65
C PRO A 10 8.07 5.37 -13.26
N GLY A 11 7.67 5.65 -14.50
CA GLY A 11 7.91 6.93 -15.15
C GLY A 11 7.02 8.01 -14.52
N GLU A 12 7.54 9.24 -14.51
CA GLU A 12 7.05 10.47 -13.84
C GLU A 12 7.41 10.65 -12.36
N ALA A 13 7.77 11.89 -12.02
CA ALA A 13 8.17 12.31 -10.69
C ALA A 13 6.97 12.25 -9.74
N HIS A 14 6.88 11.18 -8.95
CA HIS A 14 5.81 11.02 -7.96
C HIS A 14 5.87 12.13 -6.90
N PRO A 15 4.73 12.66 -6.42
CA PRO A 15 4.67 13.75 -5.45
C PRO A 15 5.23 13.48 -4.04
N TRP A 16 5.79 12.30 -3.75
CA TRP A 16 6.36 12.02 -2.41
C TRP A 16 7.88 12.04 -2.47
N PRO A 17 8.55 12.32 -1.33
CA PRO A 17 10.00 12.32 -1.29
C PRO A 17 10.59 10.93 -1.56
N GLU A 18 11.78 10.92 -2.13
CA GLU A 18 12.60 9.70 -2.34
C GLU A 18 12.93 8.97 -1.03
N ARG A 19 12.96 9.70 0.09
CA ARG A 19 13.12 9.14 1.43
C ARG A 19 11.95 9.52 2.31
N LEU A 20 11.30 8.51 2.87
CA LEU A 20 10.22 8.72 3.83
C LEU A 20 10.82 9.10 5.19
N PRO A 21 10.27 10.12 5.86
CA PRO A 21 10.72 10.47 7.19
C PRO A 21 10.48 9.31 8.17
N PRO A 22 11.33 9.18 9.20
CA PRO A 22 11.06 8.26 10.30
C PRO A 22 9.71 8.65 10.92
N GLY A 23 8.91 7.66 11.30
CA GLY A 23 7.61 7.99 11.88
C GLY A 23 6.51 8.32 10.85
N GLY A 24 6.62 7.93 9.58
CA GLY A 24 5.64 8.30 8.53
C GLY A 24 4.62 7.23 8.11
N ALA A 25 4.91 5.92 8.26
CA ALA A 25 4.11 4.86 7.62
C ALA A 25 4.09 3.50 8.35
N GLY A 26 3.02 3.19 9.10
CA GLY A 26 2.80 1.88 9.73
C GLY A 26 3.96 1.41 10.62
N ASP A 27 4.32 0.11 10.64
CA ASP A 27 5.43 -0.42 11.45
C ASP A 27 6.80 0.29 11.24
N LEU A 28 6.94 1.10 10.17
CA LEU A 28 8.06 2.03 9.97
C LEU A 28 8.07 3.18 10.99
N PHE A 29 7.00 3.38 11.76
CA PHE A 29 6.90 4.32 12.89
C PHE A 29 7.91 4.00 14.01
N ARG A 30 8.52 2.81 14.01
CA ARG A 30 9.57 2.41 14.96
C ARG A 30 11.00 2.61 14.46
N ARG A 31 11.20 2.98 13.20
CA ARG A 31 12.53 3.19 12.63
C ARG A 31 13.01 4.61 12.91
N ALA A 32 14.22 4.73 13.44
CA ALA A 32 14.89 6.00 13.66
C ALA A 32 15.39 6.62 12.34
N ASP A 33 15.79 5.78 11.39
CA ASP A 33 16.39 6.23 10.13
C ASP A 33 15.36 6.37 8.99
N PRO A 34 15.52 7.39 8.13
CA PRO A 34 14.72 7.53 6.91
C PRO A 34 14.82 6.28 6.01
N VAL A 35 13.71 5.91 5.40
CA VAL A 35 13.63 4.71 4.55
C VAL A 35 13.55 5.13 3.09
N ALA A 36 14.41 4.54 2.26
CA ALA A 36 14.37 4.73 0.81
C ALA A 36 13.03 4.24 0.27
N TYR A 37 12.35 5.09 -0.48
CA TYR A 37 11.06 4.78 -1.05
C TYR A 37 11.22 4.44 -2.52
N VAL A 38 10.97 3.16 -2.83
CA VAL A 38 10.98 2.66 -4.20
C VAL A 38 9.55 2.49 -4.65
N TRP A 39 9.26 3.14 -5.77
CA TRP A 39 7.98 3.10 -6.44
C TRP A 39 7.83 1.83 -7.27
N GLY A 40 6.61 1.32 -7.38
CA GLY A 40 6.31 0.17 -8.21
C GLY A 40 4.93 0.28 -8.86
N GLU A 41 4.81 -0.26 -10.06
CA GLU A 41 3.53 -0.39 -10.74
C GLU A 41 2.68 -1.50 -10.08
N PRO A 42 1.39 -1.26 -9.77
CA PRO A 42 0.53 -2.28 -9.18
C PRO A 42 0.15 -3.33 -10.24
N LYS A 43 0.58 -4.57 -10.02
CA LYS A 43 0.34 -5.68 -10.98
C LYS A 43 -0.66 -6.73 -10.52
N ARG A 44 -1.07 -6.71 -9.24
CA ARG A 44 -1.88 -7.77 -8.62
C ARG A 44 -2.84 -7.21 -7.59
N VAL A 45 -4.01 -7.83 -7.48
CA VAL A 45 -5.01 -7.53 -6.46
C VAL A 45 -5.05 -8.66 -5.43
N VAL A 46 -5.21 -8.30 -4.16
CA VAL A 46 -5.35 -9.24 -3.04
C VAL A 46 -6.56 -8.84 -2.21
N GLU A 47 -7.21 -9.84 -1.63
CA GLU A 47 -8.25 -9.66 -0.63
C GLU A 47 -7.60 -9.56 0.76
N VAL A 48 -8.11 -8.63 1.56
CA VAL A 48 -7.61 -8.33 2.91
C VAL A 48 -8.78 -8.20 3.88
N LEU A 49 -8.52 -8.54 5.14
CA LEU A 49 -9.42 -8.29 6.25
C LEU A 49 -8.95 -7.02 6.98
N ALA A 50 -9.88 -6.09 7.17
CA ALA A 50 -9.67 -4.85 7.90
C ALA A 50 -10.57 -4.81 9.13
N ASP A 51 -10.16 -4.05 10.15
CA ASP A 51 -11.06 -3.70 11.25
C ASP A 51 -11.82 -2.40 10.96
N LEU A 52 -12.67 -2.00 11.90
CA LEU A 52 -13.51 -0.80 11.77
C LEU A 52 -12.78 0.50 12.14
N ALA A 53 -11.50 0.45 12.56
CA ALA A 53 -10.77 1.63 13.02
C ALA A 53 -10.25 2.45 11.83
N ARG A 54 -11.17 3.14 11.14
CA ARG A 54 -10.91 3.97 9.97
C ARG A 54 -10.93 5.46 10.33
N GLU A 55 -10.02 6.23 9.76
CA GLU A 55 -9.90 7.67 9.97
C GLU A 55 -9.40 8.32 8.69
N HIS A 56 -10.00 9.42 8.23
CA HIS A 56 -9.58 10.12 7.00
C HIS A 56 -9.38 9.20 5.78
N GLY A 57 -10.25 8.19 5.61
CA GLY A 57 -10.18 7.24 4.50
C GLY A 57 -9.09 6.16 4.61
N ARG A 58 -8.34 6.09 5.72
CA ARG A 58 -7.32 5.06 5.96
C ARG A 58 -7.66 4.19 7.18
N TRP A 59 -7.29 2.91 7.12
CA TRP A 59 -7.29 2.06 8.31
C TRP A 59 -6.10 2.43 9.20
N ARG A 60 -6.37 2.53 10.50
CA ARG A 60 -5.34 2.86 11.51
C ARG A 60 -4.46 1.66 11.84
N HIS A 61 -4.94 0.44 11.59
CA HIS A 61 -4.24 -0.79 11.90
C HIS A 61 -3.86 -1.58 10.64
N PRO A 62 -2.83 -2.44 10.72
CA PRO A 62 -2.43 -3.29 9.61
C PRO A 62 -3.57 -4.19 9.11
N LEU A 63 -3.68 -4.30 7.80
CA LEU A 63 -4.61 -5.20 7.14
C LEU A 63 -4.08 -6.63 7.17
N ARG A 64 -4.97 -7.61 7.34
CA ARG A 64 -4.59 -9.03 7.29
C ARG A 64 -4.81 -9.56 5.88
N TYR A 65 -3.76 -10.08 5.24
CA TYR A 65 -3.86 -10.76 3.96
C TYR A 65 -4.77 -12.00 4.04
N LEU A 66 -5.64 -12.16 3.05
CA LEU A 66 -6.51 -13.34 2.90
C LEU A 66 -6.10 -14.20 1.71
N ARG A 67 -6.18 -13.66 0.48
CA ARG A 67 -5.94 -14.44 -0.77
C ARG A 67 -5.67 -13.54 -1.97
N PRO A 68 -5.07 -14.04 -3.08
CA PRO A 68 -4.98 -13.28 -4.31
C PRO A 68 -6.34 -13.23 -5.03
N ARG A 69 -6.57 -12.17 -5.81
CA ARG A 69 -7.74 -11.98 -6.68
C ARG A 69 -7.32 -11.84 -8.14
N PRO A 70 -6.87 -12.95 -8.78
CA PRO A 70 -6.44 -12.91 -10.19
C PRO A 70 -7.61 -12.63 -11.15
N ASP A 71 -8.83 -12.76 -10.67
CA ASP A 71 -10.09 -12.42 -11.33
C ASP A 71 -10.39 -10.90 -11.37
N VAL A 72 -9.62 -10.09 -10.63
CA VAL A 72 -9.81 -8.63 -10.53
C VAL A 72 -8.59 -7.92 -11.09
N SER A 73 -8.82 -7.04 -12.06
CA SER A 73 -7.76 -6.21 -12.62
C SER A 73 -7.42 -5.04 -11.68
N PRO A 74 -6.15 -4.61 -11.57
CA PRO A 74 -5.77 -3.45 -10.75
C PRO A 74 -6.56 -2.17 -11.09
N GLU A 75 -6.84 -1.92 -12.37
CA GLU A 75 -7.65 -0.76 -12.80
C GLU A 75 -9.13 -0.84 -12.39
N ALA A 76 -9.63 -2.00 -11.98
CA ALA A 76 -10.99 -2.17 -11.49
C ALA A 76 -11.13 -1.88 -9.99
N VAL A 77 -10.02 -1.65 -9.28
CA VAL A 77 -10.03 -1.32 -7.84
C VAL A 77 -10.32 0.17 -7.67
N PRO A 78 -11.38 0.56 -6.92
CA PRO A 78 -11.67 1.98 -6.68
C PRO A 78 -10.49 2.68 -5.99
N LEU A 79 -10.12 3.86 -6.50
CA LEU A 79 -9.12 4.71 -5.85
C LEU A 79 -9.76 5.50 -4.70
N GLY A 80 -9.05 5.60 -3.57
CA GLY A 80 -9.42 6.49 -2.46
C GLY A 80 -10.63 6.03 -1.63
N THR A 81 -11.39 7.01 -1.13
CA THR A 81 -12.42 6.83 -0.09
C THR A 81 -13.67 6.09 -0.57
N ALA A 82 -13.83 5.79 -1.87
CA ALA A 82 -15.02 5.16 -2.48
C ALA A 82 -15.45 3.79 -1.90
N MET A 83 -14.71 3.27 -0.91
CA MET A 83 -15.02 2.10 -0.10
C MET A 83 -15.95 2.46 1.09
N GLU A 84 -17.01 3.23 0.87
CA GLU A 84 -17.91 3.74 1.95
C GLU A 84 -19.01 2.74 2.38
N HIS A 85 -19.07 1.53 1.80
CA HIS A 85 -20.21 0.61 1.99
C HIS A 85 -19.78 -0.83 2.32
N ILE A 86 -18.92 -1.03 3.33
CA ILE A 86 -18.68 -2.36 3.91
C ILE A 86 -19.09 -2.34 5.37
#